data_AF-A0A9W9SBP9-F1
#
_entry.id   AF-A0A9W9SBP9-F1
#
_cell.length_a   1.000
_cell.length_b   1.000
_cell.length_c   1.000
_cell.angle_alpha   90.00
_cell.angle_beta   90.00
_cell.angle_gamma   90.00
#
_symmetry.space_group_name_H-M   'P 1'
#
loop_
_entity.id
_entity.type
_entity.pdbx_description
1 polymer ?
#
loop_
_entity_poly.entity_id
_entity_poly.type
_entity_poly.pdbx_seq_one_letter_code
_entity_poly.pdbx_strand_id
1 'polypeptide(L)'
;MPKRETVHWPLLWQNLRQGWTSKGGRVVQVGDAAHTTVPASISGGTLAIEDVVTLAACLQLACSGGAPGGAPLGARIYNILRYQRVSCVQKMSYVNSENLGPVDMDEVLKKVADLLEVIGIR
;
A
#
# COMPACT_ATOMS: atom_id res chain seq x y z
N MET A 1 -15.21 14.98 13.51
CA MET A 1 -15.01 13.85 14.46
C MET A 1 -15.93 14.07 15.65
N PRO A 2 -16.79 13.11 16.02
CA PRO A 2 -17.60 13.22 17.23
C PRO A 2 -16.67 13.36 18.45
N LYS A 3 -16.99 14.26 19.38
CA LYS A 3 -16.20 14.42 20.59
C LYS A 3 -16.60 13.35 21.59
N ARG A 4 -15.64 12.50 22.00
CA ARG A 4 -15.77 11.48 23.06
C ARG A 4 -16.64 10.27 22.71
N GLU A 5 -16.64 9.83 21.44
CA GLU A 5 -17.36 8.62 21.02
C GLU A 5 -16.40 7.64 20.32
N THR A 6 -16.63 6.35 20.52
CA THR A 6 -15.93 5.28 19.81
C THR A 6 -16.57 5.10 18.44
N VAL A 7 -15.76 5.16 17.39
CA VAL A 7 -16.22 4.94 16.01
C VAL A 7 -15.72 3.58 15.54
N HIS A 8 -16.65 2.71 15.16
CA HIS A 8 -16.34 1.47 14.46
C HIS A 8 -16.38 1.73 12.95
N TRP A 9 -15.21 1.80 12.32
CA TRP A 9 -15.10 1.95 10.87
C TRP A 9 -14.91 0.58 10.22
N PRO A 10 -15.87 0.09 9.42
CA PRO A 10 -15.72 -1.21 8.77
C PRO A 10 -14.55 -1.16 7.79
N LEU A 11 -13.67 -2.15 7.87
CA LEU A 11 -12.55 -2.30 6.95
C LEU A 11 -13.08 -2.92 5.65
N LEU A 12 -13.11 -2.12 4.58
CA LEU A 12 -13.52 -2.56 3.25
C LEU A 12 -12.29 -2.78 2.38
N TRP A 13 -12.08 -4.04 1.99
CA TRP A 13 -11.04 -4.41 1.06
C TRP A 13 -11.55 -4.33 -0.39
N GLN A 14 -10.76 -3.77 -1.30
CA GLN A 14 -11.04 -3.80 -2.73
C GLN A 14 -9.93 -4.52 -3.51
N ASN A 15 -10.35 -5.28 -4.52
CA ASN A 15 -9.42 -5.88 -5.48
C ASN A 15 -8.73 -4.78 -6.30
N LEU A 16 -7.41 -4.90 -6.41
CA LEU A 16 -6.59 -3.96 -7.18
C LEU A 16 -7.00 -3.97 -8.66
N ARG A 17 -7.21 -2.78 -9.22
CA ARG A 17 -7.44 -2.62 -10.67
C ARG A 17 -6.11 -2.33 -11.36
N GLN A 18 -5.89 -2.90 -12.55
CA GLN A 18 -4.63 -2.69 -13.30
C GLN A 18 -4.47 -1.30 -13.92
N GLY A 19 -5.57 -0.55 -14.09
CA GLY A 19 -5.55 0.77 -14.75
C GLY A 19 -5.92 1.89 -13.79
N TRP A 20 -4.92 2.63 -13.31
CA TRP A 20 -5.11 3.82 -12.47
C TRP A 20 -5.11 5.12 -13.25
N THR A 21 -4.91 5.04 -14.57
CA THR A 21 -4.87 6.19 -15.46
C THR A 21 -6.10 6.23 -16.37
N SER A 22 -6.65 7.41 -16.57
CA SER A 22 -7.64 7.66 -17.64
C SER A 22 -7.13 7.23 -19.02
N LYS A 23 -8.04 6.99 -19.98
CA LYS A 23 -7.70 6.65 -21.38
C LYS A 23 -6.71 7.66 -22.01
N GLY A 24 -6.87 8.94 -21.69
CA GLY A 24 -5.99 10.01 -22.16
C GLY A 24 -4.70 10.19 -21.34
N GLY A 25 -4.52 9.49 -20.21
CA GLY A 25 -3.34 9.59 -19.36
C GLY A 25 -3.21 10.93 -18.62
N ARG A 26 -4.30 11.67 -18.45
CA ARG A 26 -4.30 13.02 -17.81
C ARG A 26 -4.94 13.06 -16.42
N VAL A 27 -5.64 12.00 -16.04
CA VAL A 27 -6.15 11.76 -14.69
C VAL A 27 -5.52 10.47 -14.18
N VAL A 28 -5.00 10.51 -12.95
CA VAL A 28 -4.26 9.43 -12.29
C VAL A 28 -4.79 9.24 -10.88
N GLN A 29 -5.03 7.99 -10.49
CA GLN A 29 -5.35 7.61 -9.11
C GLN A 29 -4.06 7.29 -8.34
N VAL A 30 -4.03 7.69 -7.07
CA VAL A 30 -2.91 7.48 -6.12
C VAL A 30 -3.46 7.15 -4.74
N GLY A 31 -2.66 6.50 -3.88
CA GLY A 31 -3.06 6.18 -2.50
C GLY A 31 -4.33 5.33 -2.43
N ASP A 32 -5.15 5.54 -1.39
CA ASP A 32 -6.39 4.77 -1.16
C ASP A 32 -7.40 4.81 -2.33
N ALA A 33 -7.33 5.82 -3.20
CA ALA A 33 -8.17 5.88 -4.41
C ALA A 33 -7.73 4.89 -5.49
N ALA A 34 -6.46 4.49 -5.50
CA ALA A 34 -5.89 3.46 -6.39
C ALA A 34 -5.79 2.09 -5.69
N HIS A 35 -5.51 2.10 -4.39
CA HIS A 35 -5.22 0.90 -3.60
C HIS A 35 -5.62 1.04 -2.14
N THR A 36 -6.64 0.32 -1.72
CA THR A 36 -7.01 0.22 -0.31
C THR A 36 -6.24 -0.92 0.35
N THR A 37 -5.54 -0.68 1.46
CA THR A 37 -4.84 -1.75 2.22
C THR A 37 -5.53 -2.02 3.56
N VAL A 38 -5.60 -3.29 4.00
CA VAL A 38 -5.94 -3.60 5.40
C VAL A 38 -4.81 -3.05 6.29
N PRO A 39 -5.12 -2.39 7.43
CA PRO A 39 -4.10 -1.78 8.29
C PRO A 39 -3.17 -2.76 9.03
N ALA A 40 -3.17 -4.05 8.68
CA ALA A 40 -2.35 -5.10 9.31
C ALA A 40 -0.85 -5.05 8.92
N SER A 41 -0.45 -4.19 7.99
CA SER A 41 0.95 -4.01 7.55
C SER A 41 1.50 -2.60 7.73
N ILE A 42 0.68 -1.64 8.18
CA ILE A 42 1.06 -0.22 8.39
C ILE A 42 1.73 0.39 7.15
N SER A 43 1.34 -0.02 5.95
CA SER A 43 2.04 0.35 4.71
C SER A 43 1.25 1.29 3.80
N GLY A 44 -0.06 1.49 4.01
CA GLY A 44 -0.91 2.30 3.12
C GLY A 44 -0.41 3.73 2.92
N GLY A 45 -0.06 4.42 4.00
CA GLY A 45 0.50 5.79 3.93
C GLY A 45 1.84 5.84 3.19
N THR A 46 2.73 4.88 3.43
CA THR A 46 4.01 4.76 2.72
C THR A 46 3.80 4.54 1.23
N LEU A 47 2.86 3.66 0.85
CA LEU A 47 2.54 3.41 -0.55
C LEU A 47 1.99 4.66 -1.25
N ALA A 48 1.16 5.46 -0.57
CA ALA A 48 0.66 6.72 -1.11
C ALA A 48 1.79 7.73 -1.35
N ILE A 49 2.78 7.81 -0.45
CA ILE A 49 3.97 8.66 -0.62
C ILE A 49 4.81 8.19 -1.80
N GLU A 50 5.07 6.89 -1.90
CA GLU A 50 5.79 6.31 -3.03
C GLU A 50 5.10 6.58 -4.37
N ASP A 51 3.76 6.55 -4.40
CA ASP A 51 2.99 6.84 -5.61
C ASP A 51 3.26 8.26 -6.10
N VAL A 52 3.13 9.25 -5.22
CA VAL A 52 3.30 10.67 -5.61
C VAL A 52 4.74 10.98 -6.01
N VAL A 53 5.72 10.41 -5.31
CA VAL A 53 7.15 10.58 -5.67
C VAL A 53 7.44 9.94 -7.02
N THR A 54 6.94 8.73 -7.26
CA THR A 54 7.15 8.03 -8.53
C THR A 54 6.46 8.75 -9.67
N LEU A 55 5.21 9.20 -9.48
CA LEU A 55 4.48 9.96 -10.48
C LEU A 55 5.21 11.26 -10.84
N ALA A 56 5.69 12.02 -9.85
CA ALA A 56 6.45 13.25 -10.08
C ALA A 56 7.73 12.99 -10.88
N ALA A 57 8.50 11.95 -10.53
CA ALA A 57 9.71 11.58 -11.24
C ALA A 57 9.40 11.14 -12.70
N CYS A 58 8.39 10.30 -12.90
CA CYS A 58 7.98 9.87 -14.25
C CYS A 58 7.55 11.06 -15.12
N LEU A 59 6.81 12.03 -14.55
CA LEU A 59 6.40 13.24 -15.26
C LEU A 59 7.60 14.14 -15.59
N GLN A 60 8.51 14.36 -14.64
CA GLN A 60 9.71 15.16 -14.88
C GLN A 60 10.53 14.60 -16.03
N LEU A 61 10.79 13.29 -16.02
CA LEU A 61 11.57 12.62 -17.05
C LEU A 61 10.86 12.63 -18.40
N ALA A 62 9.56 12.26 -18.44
CA ALA A 62 8.81 12.16 -19.69
C ALA A 62 8.51 13.54 -20.33
N CYS A 63 8.47 14.62 -19.55
CA CYS A 63 8.23 15.97 -20.04
C CYS A 63 9.52 16.77 -20.31
N SER A 64 10.70 16.27 -19.90
CA SER A 64 11.98 16.99 -19.99
C SER A 64 12.33 17.54 -21.38
N GLY A 65 11.92 16.84 -22.45
CA GLY A 65 12.16 17.24 -23.84
C GLY A 65 11.09 18.13 -24.48
N GLY A 66 10.07 18.55 -23.75
CA GLY A 66 8.98 19.40 -24.28
C GLY A 66 8.08 18.73 -25.33
N ALA A 67 8.28 17.43 -25.60
CA ALA A 67 7.53 16.70 -26.60
C ALA A 67 6.04 16.59 -26.23
N PRO A 68 5.12 16.79 -27.19
CA PRO A 68 3.71 16.50 -26.99
C PRO A 68 3.52 15.04 -26.55
N GLY A 69 2.76 14.83 -25.48
CA GLY A 69 2.46 13.47 -24.98
C GLY A 69 3.33 12.97 -23.82
N GLY A 70 4.31 13.76 -23.35
CA GLY A 70 5.11 13.40 -22.17
C GLY A 70 4.28 13.09 -20.91
N ALA A 71 3.26 13.91 -20.62
CA ALA A 71 2.40 13.71 -19.44
C ALA A 71 1.62 12.37 -19.48
N PRO A 72 0.88 12.02 -20.57
CA PRO A 72 0.27 10.70 -20.70
C PRO A 72 1.25 9.53 -20.60
N LEU A 73 2.47 9.68 -21.13
CA LEU A 73 3.51 8.66 -21.04
C LEU A 73 3.98 8.47 -19.59
N GLY A 74 4.33 9.56 -18.91
CA GLY A 74 4.76 9.53 -17.50
C GLY A 74 3.71 8.92 -16.58
N ALA A 75 2.44 9.27 -16.76
CA ALA A 75 1.32 8.68 -16.02
C ALA A 75 1.20 7.16 -16.22
N ARG A 76 1.38 6.66 -17.45
CA ARG A 76 1.31 5.22 -17.76
C ARG A 76 2.51 4.46 -17.18
N ILE A 77 3.71 5.04 -17.26
CA ILE A 77 4.92 4.47 -16.66
C ILE A 77 4.76 4.34 -15.14
N TYR A 78 4.27 5.40 -14.48
CA TYR A 78 3.92 5.37 -13.06
C TYR A 78 3.02 4.18 -12.71
N ASN A 79 1.92 3.98 -13.46
CA ASN A 79 0.97 2.90 -13.21
C ASN A 79 1.64 1.53 -13.29
N ILE A 80 2.49 1.30 -14.31
CA ILE A 80 3.21 0.03 -14.48
C ILE A 80 4.15 -0.23 -13.31
N LEU A 81 4.96 0.76 -12.93
CA LEU A 81 5.95 0.64 -11.85
C LEU A 81 5.29 0.40 -10.49
N ARG A 82 4.19 1.09 -10.22
CA ARG A 82 3.54 1.07 -8.90
C ARG A 82 2.59 -0.10 -8.71
N TYR A 83 1.89 -0.52 -9.77
CA TYR A 83 0.89 -1.58 -9.68
C TYR A 83 1.47 -2.88 -9.08
N GLN A 84 2.65 -3.31 -9.52
CA GLN A 84 3.25 -4.57 -9.03
C GLN A 84 3.64 -4.48 -7.55
N ARG A 85 4.32 -3.40 -7.15
CA ARG A 85 4.72 -3.20 -5.75
C ARG A 85 3.52 -3.14 -4.82
N VAL A 86 2.50 -2.36 -5.21
CA VAL A 86 1.26 -2.23 -4.44
C VAL A 86 0.52 -3.57 -4.36
N SER A 87 0.45 -4.34 -5.45
CA SER A 87 -0.19 -5.67 -5.46
C SER A 87 0.42 -6.62 -4.43
N CYS A 88 1.75 -6.67 -4.37
CA CYS A 88 2.46 -7.50 -3.39
C CYS A 88 2.17 -7.06 -1.97
N VAL A 89 2.24 -5.75 -1.69
CA VAL A 89 2.02 -5.21 -0.35
C VAL A 89 0.56 -5.38 0.10
N GLN A 90 -0.41 -5.17 -0.81
CA GLN A 90 -1.81 -5.48 -0.55
C GLN A 90 -1.92 -6.95 -0.12
N LYS A 91 -1.46 -7.89 -0.96
CA LYS A 91 -1.58 -9.33 -0.68
C LYS A 91 -0.95 -9.70 0.65
N MET A 92 0.23 -9.16 0.95
CA MET A 92 0.88 -9.38 2.24
C MET A 92 0.05 -8.84 3.41
N SER A 93 -0.56 -7.66 3.26
CA SER A 93 -1.43 -7.07 4.29
C SER A 93 -2.67 -7.94 4.55
N TYR A 94 -3.25 -8.50 3.49
CA TYR A 94 -4.38 -9.42 3.59
C TYR A 94 -3.98 -10.69 4.36
N VAL A 95 -2.90 -11.36 3.95
CA VAL A 95 -2.38 -12.56 4.63
C VAL A 95 -2.01 -12.27 6.09
N ASN A 96 -1.38 -11.12 6.37
CA ASN A 96 -1.09 -10.72 7.75
C ASN A 96 -2.37 -10.56 8.57
N SER A 97 -3.43 -9.98 7.99
CA SER A 97 -4.70 -9.81 8.71
C SER A 97 -5.39 -11.14 9.02
N GLU A 98 -5.33 -12.11 8.10
CA GLU A 98 -5.84 -13.46 8.33
C GLU A 98 -5.04 -14.20 9.39
N ASN A 99 -3.71 -13.99 9.43
CA ASN A 99 -2.86 -14.63 10.43
C ASN A 99 -2.99 -13.98 11.80
N LEU A 100 -3.10 -12.65 11.91
CA LEU A 100 -3.15 -11.95 13.19
C LEU A 100 -4.50 -12.07 13.90
N GLY A 101 -5.60 -12.23 13.15
CA GLY A 101 -6.95 -12.32 13.71
C GLY A 101 -7.17 -13.47 14.71
N PRO A 102 -6.85 -14.72 14.35
CA PRO A 102 -7.13 -15.90 15.17
C PRO A 102 -5.95 -16.33 16.07
N VAL A 103 -4.87 -15.55 16.16
CA VAL A 103 -3.67 -15.96 16.91
C VAL A 103 -3.97 -16.13 18.40
N ASP A 104 -3.57 -17.28 18.92
CA ASP A 104 -3.51 -17.53 20.36
C ASP A 104 -2.26 -16.85 20.95
N MET A 105 -2.50 -15.81 21.74
CA MET A 105 -1.43 -15.02 22.35
C MET A 105 -0.66 -15.81 23.42
N ASP A 106 -1.28 -16.80 24.07
CA ASP A 106 -0.59 -17.63 25.07
C ASP A 106 0.45 -18.53 24.38
N GLU A 107 0.11 -19.07 23.21
CA GLU A 107 1.05 -19.84 22.38
C GLU A 107 2.22 -18.96 21.90
N VAL A 108 1.94 -17.73 21.48
CA VAL A 108 2.97 -16.77 21.05
C VAL A 108 3.91 -16.43 22.20
N LEU A 109 3.37 -16.13 23.39
CA LEU A 109 4.18 -15.81 24.57
C LEU A 109 5.07 -16.97 24.98
N LYS A 110 4.57 -18.21 24.88
CA LYS A 110 5.38 -19.40 25.13
C LYS A 110 6.54 -19.52 24.13
N LYS A 111 6.28 -19.38 22.83
CA LYS A 111 7.33 -19.41 21.80
C LYS A 111 8.37 -18.32 22.00
N VAL A 112 7.95 -17.13 22.43
CA VAL A 112 8.88 -16.03 22.75
C VAL A 112 9.73 -16.39 23.96
N ALA A 113 9.15 -16.95 25.03
CA ALA A 113 9.89 -17.39 26.20
C ALA A 113 10.93 -18.48 25.84
N ASP A 114 10.53 -19.48 25.05
CA ASP A 114 11.42 -20.54 24.56
C ASP A 114 12.58 -19.95 23.73
N LEU A 115 12.29 -18.94 22.88
CA LEU A 115 13.31 -18.26 22.08
C LEU A 115 14.30 -17.46 22.95
N LEU A 116 13.80 -16.77 23.99
CA LEU A 116 14.62 -16.01 24.93
C LEU A 116 15.59 -16.92 25.70
N GLU A 117 15.15 -18.12 26.07
CA GLU A 117 16.02 -19.13 26.67
C GLU A 117 17.12 -19.59 25.70
N VAL A 118 16.80 -19.83 24.42
CA VAL A 118 17.77 -20.23 23.39
C VAL A 118 18.84 -19.16 23.15
N ILE A 119 18.48 -17.88 23.21
CA ILE A 119 19.42 -16.75 22.99
C ILE A 119 20.11 -16.25 24.26
N GLY A 120 19.84 -16.87 25.42
CA GLY A 120 20.54 -16.59 26.68
C GLY A 120 20.22 -15.22 27.30
N ILE A 121 19.11 -14.59 26.92
CA ILE A 121 18.63 -13.35 27.52
C ILE A 121 17.51 -13.73 28.48
N ARG A 122 17.81 -13.72 29.79
CA ARG A 122 16.84 -13.99 30.86
C ARG A 122 16.44 -12.70 31.56
#